data_AF-M4STC4-F1
#
_entry.id   AF-M4STC4-F1
#
_cell.length_a   1.000
_cell.length_b   1.000
_cell.length_c   1.000
_cell.angle_alpha   90.00
_cell.angle_beta   90.00
_cell.angle_gamma   90.00
#
_symmetry.space_group_name_H-M   'P 1'
#
loop_
_entity.id
_entity.type
_entity.pdbx_description
1 polymer ?
#
loop_
_entity_poly.entity_id
_entity_poly.type
_entity_poly.pdbx_seq_one_letter_code
_entity_poly.pdbx_strand_id
1 'polypeptide(L)'
;MHIITQSIAFTYVAVLMYSQQADASGAALKKAAWTEMCATAKELRAVPEAAAQKLRSQTDAIEVLETTALKMAAVAGAHADAGEALILAAIAAELRSEAQTQLENLKRLRQTALEATANSAAVYGGISEFLTLLTAAQTGTSNGCLAATDGSNVVSDKAGLGDCPIDKAISLTDTSETLTTTFTENGISSLKAADVKDDSTNANKCVLFQNAQAGNDRLFQHGAAFLLAGGTLSVSTAATTLKTGHGQNIKANSTATGAALIKQAHSATLELLKHATTEAEHVGKNKAKELASDSHFAATVVKKLKLIGMKGSDSTLEAYAKSKIKSLLADGGENFGSKWQTLIDTPIYDGKSEEVKTEKASSITSTKRANPIGVVLPDRPQDKI
;
A
#
# COMPACT_ATOMS: atom_id res chain seq x y z
N MET A 1 42.84 -54.68 -49.68
CA MET A 1 41.38 -54.92 -49.52
C MET A 1 40.96 -54.30 -48.19
N HIS A 2 40.70 -53.00 -48.19
CA HIS A 2 40.52 -52.14 -46.99
C HIS A 2 39.38 -51.14 -47.25
N ILE A 3 38.21 -51.64 -47.64
CA ILE A 3 37.04 -50.81 -47.92
C ILE A 3 35.76 -51.56 -47.47
N ILE A 4 35.69 -52.06 -46.23
CA ILE A 4 34.41 -52.49 -45.62
C ILE A 4 34.42 -52.29 -44.09
N THR A 5 34.82 -51.11 -43.61
CA THR A 5 34.68 -50.76 -42.18
C THR A 5 34.25 -49.32 -41.91
N GLN A 6 34.11 -48.48 -42.96
CA GLN A 6 33.71 -47.07 -42.80
C GLN A 6 32.19 -46.80 -42.88
N SER A 7 31.36 -47.81 -43.18
CA SER A 7 29.91 -47.63 -43.29
C SER A 7 29.13 -47.86 -41.99
N ILE A 8 29.78 -48.36 -40.93
CA ILE A 8 29.11 -48.64 -39.64
C ILE A 8 29.26 -47.46 -38.65
N ALA A 9 30.28 -46.60 -38.82
CA ALA A 9 30.50 -45.45 -37.95
C ALA A 9 29.56 -44.26 -38.25
N PHE A 10 29.08 -44.11 -39.49
CA PHE A 10 28.21 -42.99 -39.87
C PHE A 10 26.75 -43.16 -39.42
N THR A 11 26.26 -44.39 -39.25
CA THR A 11 24.90 -44.65 -38.75
C THR A 11 24.78 -44.43 -37.25
N TYR A 12 25.83 -44.69 -36.46
CA TYR A 12 25.80 -44.44 -35.01
C TYR A 12 25.82 -42.95 -34.66
N VAL A 13 26.49 -42.11 -35.45
CA VAL A 13 26.52 -40.66 -35.23
C VAL A 13 25.17 -40.01 -35.58
N ALA A 14 24.45 -40.52 -36.59
CA ALA A 14 23.09 -40.03 -36.92
C ALA A 14 22.04 -40.38 -35.85
N VAL A 15 22.18 -41.53 -35.16
CA VAL A 15 21.29 -41.93 -34.05
C VAL A 15 21.58 -41.13 -32.76
N LEU A 16 22.84 -40.73 -32.53
CA LEU A 16 23.19 -39.82 -31.43
C LEU A 16 22.83 -38.35 -31.73
N MET A 17 22.69 -37.98 -33.01
CA MET A 17 22.14 -36.69 -33.48
C MET A 17 20.63 -36.70 -33.71
N TYR A 18 19.95 -37.84 -33.48
CA TYR A 18 18.54 -37.82 -33.09
C TYR A 18 18.53 -37.23 -31.68
N SER A 19 18.72 -35.91 -31.66
CA SER A 19 18.51 -35.05 -30.51
C SER A 19 17.28 -35.59 -29.80
N GLN A 20 17.42 -35.81 -28.50
CA GLN A 20 16.27 -36.01 -27.64
C GLN A 20 15.45 -34.71 -27.69
N GLN A 21 14.75 -34.50 -28.80
CA GLN A 21 13.71 -33.53 -28.93
C GLN A 21 12.68 -34.02 -27.95
N ALA A 22 12.57 -33.32 -26.84
CA ALA A 22 11.51 -33.58 -25.90
C ALA A 22 10.20 -33.32 -26.65
N ASP A 23 9.54 -34.40 -27.10
CA ASP A 23 8.27 -34.31 -27.79
C ASP A 23 7.27 -33.60 -26.88
N ALA A 24 6.86 -32.42 -27.32
CA ALA A 24 5.84 -31.67 -26.61
C ALA A 24 4.52 -32.43 -26.72
N SER A 25 4.08 -33.02 -25.62
CA SER A 25 2.84 -33.79 -25.54
C SER A 25 1.82 -33.17 -24.58
N GLY A 26 2.17 -32.07 -23.92
CA GLY A 26 1.31 -31.37 -22.98
C GLY A 26 0.52 -30.24 -23.62
N ALA A 27 -0.60 -29.89 -23.01
CA ALA A 27 -1.39 -28.73 -23.40
C ALA A 27 -0.64 -27.42 -23.12
N ALA A 28 -0.67 -26.48 -24.06
CA ALA A 28 -0.29 -25.11 -23.77
C ALA A 28 -1.30 -24.47 -22.80
N LEU A 29 -0.89 -23.39 -22.13
CA LEU A 29 -1.81 -22.54 -21.38
C LEU A 29 -2.60 -21.67 -22.35
N LYS A 30 -3.93 -21.64 -22.17
CA LYS A 30 -4.83 -20.70 -22.84
C LYS A 30 -4.34 -19.26 -22.66
N LYS A 31 -4.66 -18.41 -23.63
CA LYS A 31 -4.45 -16.95 -23.58
C LYS A 31 -5.03 -16.33 -22.32
N ALA A 32 -6.25 -16.74 -21.98
CA ALA A 32 -6.90 -16.29 -20.75
C ALA A 32 -6.03 -16.51 -19.50
N ALA A 33 -5.27 -17.61 -19.41
CA ALA A 33 -4.44 -17.90 -18.25
C ALA A 33 -3.33 -16.84 -18.08
N TRP A 34 -2.52 -16.65 -19.11
CA TRP A 34 -1.36 -15.78 -19.00
C TRP A 34 -1.75 -14.31 -19.00
N THR A 35 -2.85 -13.91 -19.65
CA THR A 35 -3.35 -12.52 -19.55
C THR A 35 -3.89 -12.20 -18.16
N GLU A 36 -4.54 -13.14 -17.47
CA GLU A 36 -4.94 -12.99 -16.07
C GLU A 36 -3.73 -12.86 -15.13
N MET A 37 -2.65 -13.62 -15.38
CA MET A 37 -1.38 -13.45 -14.65
C MET A 37 -0.76 -12.08 -14.93
N CYS A 38 -0.76 -11.61 -16.18
CA CYS A 38 -0.26 -10.28 -16.56
C CYS A 38 -1.05 -9.15 -15.89
N ALA A 39 -2.38 -9.26 -15.86
CA ALA A 39 -3.24 -8.30 -15.16
C ALA A 39 -2.90 -8.27 -13.66
N THR A 40 -2.76 -9.44 -13.04
CA THR A 40 -2.36 -9.56 -11.63
C THR A 40 -0.97 -8.95 -11.39
N ALA A 41 -0.01 -9.20 -12.28
CA ALA A 41 1.33 -8.63 -12.20
C ALA A 41 1.31 -7.10 -12.27
N LYS A 42 0.46 -6.50 -13.13
CA LYS A 42 0.29 -5.05 -13.23
C LYS A 42 -0.20 -4.45 -11.91
N GLU A 43 -1.17 -5.10 -11.27
CA GLU A 43 -1.70 -4.66 -9.98
C GLU A 43 -0.67 -4.78 -8.85
N LEU A 44 0.05 -5.91 -8.78
CA LEU A 44 1.10 -6.13 -7.78
C LEU A 44 2.21 -5.08 -7.85
N ARG A 45 2.53 -4.59 -9.05
CA ARG A 45 3.51 -3.52 -9.26
C ARG A 45 3.04 -2.15 -8.76
N ALA A 46 1.73 -1.93 -8.59
CA ALA A 46 1.18 -0.69 -8.07
C ALA A 46 1.13 -0.63 -6.53
N VAL A 47 1.29 -1.78 -5.85
CA VAL A 47 1.28 -1.86 -4.38
C VAL A 47 2.37 -0.99 -3.71
N PRO A 48 3.62 -0.93 -4.20
CA PRO A 48 4.66 -0.08 -3.61
C PRO A 48 4.32 1.41 -3.60
N GLU A 49 3.76 1.96 -4.69
CA GLU A 49 3.35 3.37 -4.71
C GLU A 49 2.11 3.61 -3.85
N ALA A 50 1.13 2.69 -3.84
CA ALA A 50 -0.01 2.78 -2.91
C ALA A 50 0.45 2.79 -1.43
N ALA A 51 1.47 1.99 -1.10
CA ALA A 51 2.12 1.99 0.22
C ALA A 51 2.81 3.33 0.52
N ALA A 52 3.59 3.85 -0.43
CA ALA A 52 4.28 5.13 -0.28
C ALA A 52 3.29 6.30 -0.08
N GLN A 53 2.19 6.34 -0.84
CA GLN A 53 1.17 7.38 -0.71
C GLN A 53 0.52 7.39 0.67
N LYS A 54 0.17 6.21 1.21
CA LYS A 54 -0.42 6.11 2.56
C LYS A 54 0.56 6.56 3.64
N LEU A 55 1.82 6.18 3.53
CA LEU A 55 2.87 6.61 4.46
C LEU A 55 3.12 8.12 4.40
N ARG A 56 3.16 8.72 3.20
CA ARG A 56 3.31 10.17 3.01
C ARG A 56 2.12 10.91 3.62
N SER A 57 0.89 10.54 3.26
CA SER A 57 -0.35 11.13 3.80
C SER A 57 -0.39 11.11 5.33
N GLN A 58 -0.02 9.99 5.95
CA GLN A 58 0.04 9.87 7.40
C GLN A 58 1.12 10.76 8.03
N THR A 59 2.28 10.88 7.38
CA THR A 59 3.38 11.75 7.82
C THR A 59 3.00 13.22 7.71
N ASP A 60 2.39 13.61 6.60
CA ASP A 60 1.90 14.98 6.36
C ASP A 60 0.83 15.36 7.38
N ALA A 61 -0.08 14.43 7.73
CA ALA A 61 -1.09 14.66 8.77
C ALA A 61 -0.45 14.94 10.14
N ILE A 62 0.61 14.20 10.52
CA ILE A 62 1.37 14.44 11.76
C ILE A 62 2.01 15.84 11.74
N GLU A 63 2.65 16.22 10.62
CA GLU A 63 3.29 17.52 10.49
C GLU A 63 2.27 18.68 10.57
N VAL A 64 1.11 18.52 9.94
CA VAL A 64 0.03 19.51 10.03
C VAL A 64 -0.52 19.62 11.45
N LEU A 65 -0.71 18.50 12.16
CA LEU A 65 -1.15 18.51 13.56
C LEU A 65 -0.16 19.25 14.47
N GLU A 66 1.14 18.93 14.37
CA GLU A 66 2.19 19.59 15.16
C GLU A 66 2.32 21.08 14.82
N THR A 67 2.28 21.42 13.53
CA THR A 67 2.33 22.82 13.09
C THR A 67 1.10 23.60 13.58
N THR A 68 -0.08 22.98 13.53
CA THR A 68 -1.32 23.58 14.04
C THR A 68 -1.27 23.75 15.56
N ALA A 69 -0.72 22.79 16.29
CA ALA A 69 -0.50 22.91 17.73
C ALA A 69 0.44 24.07 18.09
N LEU A 70 1.51 24.26 17.31
CA LEU A 70 2.42 25.39 17.48
C LEU A 70 1.74 26.73 17.22
N LYS A 71 0.91 26.82 16.18
CA LYS A 71 0.06 28.00 15.92
C LYS A 71 -0.81 28.31 17.12
N MET A 72 -1.54 27.32 17.64
CA MET A 72 -2.42 27.51 18.80
C MET A 72 -1.66 27.92 20.07
N ALA A 73 -0.47 27.36 20.30
CA ALA A 73 0.38 27.74 21.42
C ALA A 73 0.93 29.18 21.29
N ALA A 74 1.33 29.59 20.09
CA ALA A 74 1.80 30.95 19.84
C ALA A 74 0.67 31.97 20.01
N VAL A 75 -0.53 31.67 19.48
CA VAL A 75 -1.72 32.51 19.69
C VAL A 75 -2.07 32.57 21.17
N ALA A 76 -2.03 31.45 21.90
CA ALA A 76 -2.24 31.45 23.35
C ALA A 76 -1.30 32.42 24.09
N GLY A 77 -0.02 32.47 23.71
CA GLY A 77 0.97 33.39 24.28
C GLY A 77 0.72 34.87 23.97
N ALA A 78 -0.04 35.18 22.90
CA ALA A 78 -0.40 36.54 22.51
C ALA A 78 -1.74 37.02 23.11
N HIS A 79 -2.55 36.12 23.68
CA HIS A 79 -3.84 36.49 24.29
C HIS A 79 -3.66 37.10 25.69
N ALA A 80 -4.30 38.25 25.93
CA ALA A 80 -4.29 38.92 27.23
C ALA A 80 -5.21 38.24 28.27
N ASP A 81 -6.33 37.65 27.83
CA ASP A 81 -7.23 36.91 28.70
C ASP A 81 -6.62 35.53 29.03
N ALA A 82 -6.27 35.33 30.30
CA ALA A 82 -5.61 34.12 30.76
C ALA A 82 -6.47 32.85 30.58
N GLY A 83 -7.80 32.96 30.56
CA GLY A 83 -8.68 31.83 30.32
C GLY A 83 -8.72 31.43 28.84
N GLU A 84 -8.77 32.39 27.94
CA GLU A 84 -8.65 32.16 26.49
C GLU A 84 -7.28 31.59 26.12
N ALA A 85 -6.21 32.17 26.67
CA ALA A 85 -4.86 31.64 26.51
C ALA A 85 -4.77 30.18 26.97
N LEU A 86 -5.38 29.84 28.10
CA LEU A 86 -5.38 28.47 28.60
C LEU A 86 -6.20 27.50 27.73
N ILE A 87 -7.34 27.93 27.20
CA ILE A 87 -8.16 27.12 26.27
C ILE A 87 -7.38 26.82 25.00
N LEU A 88 -6.73 27.83 24.42
CA LEU A 88 -5.89 27.67 23.22
C LEU A 88 -4.69 26.76 23.49
N ALA A 89 -4.06 26.89 24.66
CA ALA A 89 -3.01 25.98 25.10
C ALA A 89 -3.52 24.54 25.29
N ALA A 90 -4.76 24.36 25.74
CA ALA A 90 -5.38 23.05 25.86
C ALA A 90 -5.66 22.42 24.47
N ILE A 91 -6.16 23.20 23.50
CA ILE A 91 -6.32 22.75 22.11
C ILE A 91 -4.96 22.36 21.52
N ALA A 92 -3.92 23.17 21.75
CA ALA A 92 -2.57 22.85 21.32
C ALA A 92 -2.05 21.52 21.92
N ALA A 93 -2.38 21.23 23.18
CA ALA A 93 -2.00 19.97 23.82
C ALA A 93 -2.74 18.77 23.20
N GLU A 94 -4.04 18.88 22.92
CA GLU A 94 -4.82 17.82 22.28
C GLU A 94 -4.36 17.56 20.83
N LEU A 95 -4.02 18.61 20.08
CA LEU A 95 -3.45 18.46 18.73
C LEU A 95 -2.12 17.69 18.75
N ARG A 96 -1.25 17.93 19.75
CA ARG A 96 -0.02 17.14 19.93
C ARG A 96 -0.33 15.70 20.35
N SER A 97 -1.30 15.50 21.22
CA SER A 97 -1.75 14.15 21.63
C SER A 97 -2.25 13.35 20.41
N GLU A 98 -3.03 13.98 19.54
CA GLU A 98 -3.46 13.42 18.26
C GLU A 98 -2.26 13.11 17.37
N ALA A 99 -1.29 14.03 17.23
CA ALA A 99 -0.07 13.78 16.45
C ALA A 99 0.72 12.55 16.96
N GLN A 100 0.82 12.37 18.28
CA GLN A 100 1.46 11.18 18.88
C GLN A 100 0.66 9.90 18.59
N THR A 101 -0.67 9.97 18.64
CA THR A 101 -1.54 8.84 18.25
C THR A 101 -1.32 8.47 16.78
N GLN A 102 -1.26 9.48 15.91
CA GLN A 102 -0.97 9.28 14.49
C GLN A 102 0.46 8.76 14.23
N LEU A 103 1.43 9.09 15.08
CA LEU A 103 2.78 8.52 15.03
C LEU A 103 2.79 7.02 15.37
N GLU A 104 2.03 6.60 16.39
CA GLU A 104 1.87 5.17 16.69
C GLU A 104 1.13 4.42 15.58
N ASN A 105 0.13 5.05 14.96
CA ASN A 105 -0.54 4.52 13.77
C ASN A 105 0.45 4.37 12.60
N LEU A 106 1.31 5.37 12.37
CA LEU A 106 2.34 5.34 11.32
C LEU A 106 3.33 4.19 11.52
N LYS A 107 3.72 3.87 12.76
CA LYS A 107 4.60 2.72 13.03
C LYS A 107 3.97 1.41 12.59
N ARG A 108 2.67 1.20 12.88
CA ARG A 108 1.93 0.00 12.44
C ARG A 108 1.75 -0.02 10.92
N LEU A 109 1.33 1.10 10.33
CA LEU A 109 1.17 1.23 8.89
C LEU A 109 2.47 0.95 8.14
N ARG A 110 3.63 1.36 8.67
CA ARG A 110 4.94 1.08 8.07
C ARG A 110 5.21 -0.41 7.93
N GLN A 111 4.90 -1.19 8.97
CA GLN A 111 5.05 -2.64 8.89
C GLN A 111 4.13 -3.24 7.82
N THR A 112 2.84 -2.89 7.84
CA THR A 112 1.86 -3.35 6.84
C THR A 112 2.27 -2.98 5.41
N ALA A 113 2.75 -1.75 5.21
CA ALA A 113 3.22 -1.25 3.92
C ALA A 113 4.44 -2.02 3.39
N LEU A 114 5.41 -2.32 4.25
CA LEU A 114 6.60 -3.09 3.90
C LEU A 114 6.25 -4.54 3.56
N GLU A 115 5.40 -5.18 4.37
CA GLU A 115 4.92 -6.54 4.11
C GLU A 115 4.14 -6.62 2.80
N ALA A 116 3.21 -5.68 2.56
CA ALA A 116 2.45 -5.62 1.31
C ALA A 116 3.37 -5.47 0.08
N THR A 117 4.36 -4.56 0.17
CA THR A 117 5.35 -4.32 -0.89
C THR A 117 6.21 -5.56 -1.15
N ALA A 118 6.80 -6.15 -0.11
CA ALA A 118 7.69 -7.31 -0.23
C ALA A 118 6.95 -8.54 -0.77
N ASN A 119 5.77 -8.84 -0.22
CA ASN A 119 4.99 -9.99 -0.63
C ASN A 119 4.45 -9.82 -2.05
N SER A 120 4.02 -8.61 -2.42
CA SER A 120 3.56 -8.34 -3.79
C SER A 120 4.70 -8.46 -4.81
N ALA A 121 5.88 -7.97 -4.46
CA ALA A 121 7.10 -8.13 -5.27
C ALA A 121 7.48 -9.60 -5.46
N ALA A 122 7.36 -10.43 -4.41
CA ALA A 122 7.64 -11.86 -4.50
C ALA A 122 6.68 -12.60 -5.46
N VAL A 123 5.38 -12.31 -5.39
CA VAL A 123 4.39 -12.89 -6.31
C VAL A 123 4.62 -12.38 -7.74
N TYR A 124 4.86 -11.09 -7.91
CA TYR A 124 5.21 -10.51 -9.21
C TYR A 124 6.45 -11.18 -9.81
N GLY A 125 7.51 -11.37 -9.03
CA GLY A 125 8.72 -12.08 -9.44
C GLY A 125 8.41 -13.51 -9.88
N GLY A 126 7.56 -14.23 -9.13
CA GLY A 126 7.13 -15.57 -9.51
C GLY A 126 6.36 -15.62 -10.84
N ILE A 127 5.48 -14.65 -11.10
CA ILE A 127 4.78 -14.52 -12.40
C ILE A 127 5.78 -14.19 -13.52
N SER A 128 6.63 -13.19 -13.27
CA SER A 128 7.62 -12.68 -14.22
C SER A 128 8.60 -13.77 -14.65
N GLU A 129 9.14 -14.53 -13.69
CA GLU A 129 10.07 -15.62 -13.96
C GLU A 129 9.38 -16.75 -14.74
N PHE A 130 8.17 -17.13 -14.34
CA PHE A 130 7.42 -18.19 -15.03
C PHE A 130 7.16 -17.80 -16.49
N LEU A 131 6.61 -16.61 -16.76
CA LEU A 131 6.33 -16.18 -18.13
C LEU A 131 7.60 -15.92 -18.94
N THR A 132 8.68 -15.47 -18.32
CA THR A 132 9.99 -15.37 -18.97
C THR A 132 10.51 -16.75 -19.37
N LEU A 133 10.48 -17.73 -18.47
CA LEU A 133 10.85 -19.12 -18.77
C LEU A 133 10.06 -19.66 -19.97
N LEU A 134 8.76 -19.39 -20.02
CA LEU A 134 7.90 -19.89 -21.10
C LEU A 134 8.13 -19.19 -22.44
N THR A 135 8.82 -18.05 -22.49
CA THR A 135 8.98 -17.26 -23.73
C THR A 135 10.43 -17.07 -24.18
N ALA A 136 11.41 -17.18 -23.28
CA ALA A 136 12.81 -16.80 -23.55
C ALA A 136 13.56 -17.74 -24.53
N ALA A 137 13.13 -18.99 -24.65
CA ALA A 137 13.82 -20.01 -25.46
C ALA A 137 12.90 -20.69 -26.48
N GLN A 138 11.80 -20.04 -26.87
CA GLN A 138 10.94 -20.56 -27.93
C GLN A 138 11.51 -20.20 -29.32
N THR A 139 11.50 -21.19 -30.23
CA THR A 139 11.85 -20.98 -31.63
C THR A 139 10.68 -21.42 -32.52
N GLY A 140 10.14 -20.48 -33.30
CA GLY A 140 8.97 -20.72 -34.16
C GLY A 140 7.63 -20.67 -33.42
N THR A 141 6.53 -20.95 -34.13
CA THR A 141 5.15 -20.88 -33.62
C THR A 141 4.47 -22.24 -33.48
N SER A 142 5.24 -23.33 -33.66
CA SER A 142 4.72 -24.68 -33.82
C SER A 142 4.71 -25.50 -32.53
N ASN A 143 5.49 -25.10 -31.51
CA ASN A 143 5.58 -25.74 -30.18
C ASN A 143 5.86 -24.63 -29.15
N GLY A 144 5.18 -24.67 -28.01
CA GLY A 144 5.25 -23.64 -26.98
C GLY A 144 4.25 -23.86 -25.86
N CYS A 145 4.46 -23.18 -24.74
CA CYS A 145 3.66 -23.38 -23.53
C CYS A 145 2.56 -22.33 -23.31
N LEU A 146 2.44 -21.35 -24.20
CA LEU A 146 1.46 -20.27 -24.14
C LEU A 146 0.76 -20.14 -25.49
N ALA A 147 -0.57 -20.15 -25.51
CA ALA A 147 -1.35 -19.86 -26.71
C ALA A 147 -1.34 -18.36 -27.02
N ALA A 148 -1.02 -17.95 -28.25
CA ALA A 148 -1.11 -16.54 -28.68
C ALA A 148 -2.58 -16.12 -28.90
N THR A 149 -3.35 -17.08 -29.40
CA THR A 149 -4.81 -17.08 -29.49
C THR A 149 -5.29 -18.46 -29.08
N ASP A 150 -6.35 -18.55 -28.30
CA ASP A 150 -6.92 -19.83 -27.86
C ASP A 150 -7.24 -20.71 -29.06
N GLY A 151 -6.73 -21.95 -29.06
CA GLY A 151 -6.91 -22.91 -30.14
C GLY A 151 -6.20 -22.59 -31.45
N SER A 152 -5.19 -21.72 -31.45
CA SER A 152 -4.34 -21.42 -32.63
C SER A 152 -2.85 -21.38 -32.27
N ASN A 153 -2.01 -20.62 -32.97
CA ASN A 153 -0.55 -20.58 -32.76
C ASN A 153 -0.13 -20.29 -31.31
N VAL A 154 1.08 -20.73 -30.94
CA VAL A 154 1.70 -20.38 -29.66
C VAL A 154 2.42 -19.03 -29.70
N VAL A 155 2.64 -18.43 -28.53
CA VAL A 155 3.46 -17.22 -28.33
C VAL A 155 4.92 -17.56 -28.60
N SER A 156 5.52 -17.01 -29.65
CA SER A 156 6.88 -17.34 -30.10
C SER A 156 8.00 -16.66 -29.30
N ASP A 157 7.71 -15.58 -28.60
CA ASP A 157 8.68 -14.80 -27.82
C ASP A 157 7.99 -13.86 -26.83
N LYS A 158 8.79 -13.11 -26.05
CA LYS A 158 8.31 -12.12 -25.07
C LYS A 158 7.43 -11.03 -25.68
N ALA A 159 7.65 -10.62 -26.93
CA ALA A 159 6.85 -9.57 -27.56
C ALA A 159 5.40 -10.01 -27.79
N GLY A 160 5.16 -11.32 -27.96
CA GLY A 160 3.81 -11.90 -28.04
C GLY A 160 2.99 -11.79 -26.76
N LEU A 161 3.58 -11.39 -25.62
CA LEU A 161 2.86 -11.09 -24.37
C LEU A 161 2.29 -9.67 -24.31
N GLY A 162 2.61 -8.81 -25.30
CA GLY A 162 2.14 -7.42 -25.35
C GLY A 162 2.56 -6.62 -24.12
N ASP A 163 1.61 -5.94 -23.48
CA ASP A 163 1.84 -5.05 -22.32
C ASP A 163 2.03 -5.78 -20.98
N CYS A 164 2.24 -7.09 -21.02
CA CYS A 164 2.52 -7.87 -19.82
C CYS A 164 3.80 -7.36 -19.14
N PRO A 165 3.76 -6.93 -17.86
CA PRO A 165 4.87 -6.21 -17.27
C PRO A 165 5.96 -7.15 -16.73
N ILE A 166 6.40 -8.15 -17.48
CA ILE A 166 7.43 -9.11 -17.02
C ILE A 166 8.84 -8.58 -17.25
N ASP A 167 9.74 -8.95 -16.34
CA ASP A 167 11.15 -8.56 -16.37
C ASP A 167 11.27 -7.02 -16.48
N LYS A 168 10.58 -6.36 -15.56
CA LYS A 168 10.59 -4.91 -15.38
C LYS A 168 10.99 -4.61 -13.94
N ALA A 169 11.88 -3.65 -13.74
CA ALA A 169 12.22 -3.19 -12.40
C ALA A 169 10.96 -2.67 -11.68
N ILE A 170 10.83 -2.97 -10.38
CA ILE A 170 9.75 -2.41 -9.56
C ILE A 170 10.04 -0.92 -9.33
N SER A 171 9.01 -0.08 -9.43
CA SER A 171 9.11 1.38 -9.26
C SER A 171 8.17 1.85 -8.15
N LEU A 172 8.38 3.09 -7.67
CA LEU A 172 7.43 3.82 -6.82
C LEU A 172 6.61 4.82 -7.65
N THR A 173 6.36 4.51 -8.92
CA THR A 173 5.58 5.37 -9.83
C THR A 173 4.48 4.62 -10.54
N ASP A 174 4.48 3.29 -10.46
CA ASP A 174 3.44 2.46 -11.05
C ASP A 174 2.17 2.63 -10.22
N THR A 175 1.09 3.09 -10.85
CA THR A 175 -0.21 3.30 -10.22
C THR A 175 -1.25 2.37 -10.82
N SER A 176 -2.33 2.15 -10.08
CA SER A 176 -3.50 1.41 -10.56
C SER A 176 -4.78 1.98 -9.97
N GLU A 177 -5.74 2.25 -10.84
CA GLU A 177 -7.10 2.66 -10.48
C GLU A 177 -7.97 1.46 -10.04
N THR A 178 -7.55 0.25 -10.38
CA THR A 178 -8.29 -1.00 -10.16
C THR A 178 -7.72 -1.85 -9.03
N LEU A 179 -6.71 -1.36 -8.30
CA LEU A 179 -6.07 -2.11 -7.23
C LEU A 179 -7.05 -2.54 -6.13
N THR A 180 -7.94 -1.62 -5.73
CA THR A 180 -8.96 -1.85 -4.69
C THR A 180 -10.07 -2.81 -5.12
N THR A 181 -10.42 -2.85 -6.40
CA THR A 181 -11.43 -3.77 -6.94
C THR A 181 -10.82 -5.12 -7.35
N THR A 182 -9.50 -5.18 -7.56
CA THR A 182 -8.79 -6.42 -7.87
C THR A 182 -8.51 -7.24 -6.60
N PHE A 183 -8.02 -6.61 -5.54
CA PHE A 183 -7.79 -7.25 -4.25
C PHE A 183 -9.04 -7.18 -3.38
N THR A 184 -9.94 -8.13 -3.63
CA THR A 184 -11.21 -8.26 -2.87
C THR A 184 -11.00 -8.94 -1.53
N GLU A 185 -12.02 -8.98 -0.68
CA GLU A 185 -11.96 -9.72 0.58
C GLU A 185 -11.69 -11.23 0.39
N ASN A 186 -12.17 -11.83 -0.70
CA ASN A 186 -12.09 -13.28 -0.93
C ASN A 186 -10.79 -13.71 -1.65
N GLY A 187 -10.25 -12.83 -2.50
CA GLY A 187 -9.08 -13.14 -3.31
C GLY A 187 -8.79 -12.06 -4.35
N ILE A 188 -8.14 -12.48 -5.44
CA ILE A 188 -7.71 -11.64 -6.55
C ILE A 188 -8.66 -11.88 -7.73
N SER A 189 -9.46 -10.88 -8.08
CA SER A 189 -10.58 -11.03 -9.02
C SER A 189 -10.14 -11.20 -10.49
N SER A 190 -8.91 -10.82 -10.82
CA SER A 190 -8.32 -11.07 -12.14
C SER A 190 -8.09 -12.56 -12.42
N LEU A 191 -7.93 -13.41 -11.40
CA LEU A 191 -7.58 -14.83 -11.53
C LEU A 191 -8.85 -15.71 -11.48
N LYS A 192 -9.48 -15.97 -12.62
CA LYS A 192 -10.86 -16.47 -12.67
C LYS A 192 -11.10 -17.72 -13.54
N ALA A 193 -10.22 -18.05 -14.47
CA ALA A 193 -10.45 -19.18 -15.38
C ALA A 193 -10.38 -20.55 -14.68
N ALA A 194 -11.44 -21.35 -14.81
CA ALA A 194 -11.60 -22.65 -14.16
C ALA A 194 -10.79 -23.77 -14.82
N ASP A 195 -10.61 -23.68 -16.14
CA ASP A 195 -9.72 -24.55 -16.91
C ASP A 195 -8.92 -23.70 -17.89
N VAL A 196 -7.60 -23.80 -17.81
CA VAL A 196 -6.67 -23.05 -18.64
C VAL A 196 -5.80 -23.94 -19.52
N LYS A 197 -6.13 -25.23 -19.64
CA LYS A 197 -5.55 -26.10 -20.66
C LYS A 197 -6.13 -25.73 -22.02
N ASP A 198 -5.28 -25.53 -23.02
CA ASP A 198 -5.71 -25.45 -24.41
C ASP A 198 -5.82 -26.87 -24.97
N ASP A 199 -7.06 -27.31 -25.19
CA ASP A 199 -7.45 -28.66 -25.63
C ASP A 199 -7.66 -28.77 -27.15
N SER A 200 -7.39 -27.69 -27.89
CA SER A 200 -7.54 -27.61 -29.35
C SER A 200 -6.19 -27.87 -30.04
N THR A 201 -5.83 -27.07 -31.05
CA THR A 201 -4.58 -27.22 -31.83
C THR A 201 -3.31 -27.12 -30.98
N ASN A 202 -3.43 -26.63 -29.73
CA ASN A 202 -2.35 -26.54 -28.76
C ASN A 202 -2.30 -27.67 -27.71
N ALA A 203 -3.12 -28.70 -27.83
CA ALA A 203 -3.22 -29.79 -26.84
C ALA A 203 -1.91 -30.56 -26.61
N ASN A 204 -0.98 -30.53 -27.57
CA ASN A 204 0.28 -31.27 -27.53
C ASN A 204 1.45 -30.37 -27.95
N LYS A 205 1.60 -29.21 -27.28
CA LYS A 205 2.56 -28.17 -27.67
C LYS A 205 3.50 -27.74 -26.55
N CYS A 206 3.18 -28.02 -25.30
CA CYS A 206 3.99 -27.66 -24.15
C CYS A 206 4.77 -28.85 -23.60
N VAL A 207 6.09 -28.72 -23.58
CA VAL A 207 7.02 -29.71 -23.02
C VAL A 207 7.01 -29.75 -21.49
N LEU A 208 6.57 -28.69 -20.81
CA LEU A 208 6.54 -28.67 -19.34
C LEU A 208 5.32 -29.40 -18.78
N PHE A 209 4.19 -29.39 -19.48
CA PHE A 209 2.95 -30.04 -19.04
C PHE A 209 2.72 -31.39 -19.74
N GLN A 210 3.80 -32.09 -20.09
CA GLN A 210 3.74 -33.37 -20.81
C GLN A 210 2.78 -34.36 -20.17
N ASN A 211 2.01 -35.05 -21.01
CA ASN A 211 1.12 -36.12 -20.57
C ASN A 211 1.91 -37.24 -19.89
N ALA A 212 1.34 -37.82 -18.84
CA ALA A 212 1.94 -38.94 -18.13
C ALA A 212 2.23 -40.11 -19.09
N GLN A 213 3.42 -40.69 -18.98
CA GLN A 213 3.83 -41.92 -19.67
C GLN A 213 3.97 -43.05 -18.63
N ALA A 214 4.15 -44.29 -19.08
CA ALA A 214 4.41 -45.41 -18.18
C ALA A 214 5.67 -45.13 -17.33
N GLY A 215 5.49 -44.91 -16.02
CA GLY A 215 6.59 -44.70 -15.06
C GLY A 215 6.56 -43.38 -14.27
N ASN A 216 5.75 -42.38 -14.65
CA ASN A 216 5.64 -41.07 -13.96
C ASN A 216 7.00 -40.41 -13.62
N ASP A 217 7.96 -40.50 -14.52
CA ASP A 217 9.36 -40.10 -14.29
C ASP A 217 9.70 -38.67 -14.76
N ARG A 218 8.71 -37.92 -15.30
CA ARG A 218 8.90 -36.55 -15.81
C ARG A 218 8.33 -35.47 -14.88
N LEU A 219 8.69 -34.22 -15.17
CA LEU A 219 8.18 -33.05 -14.46
C LEU A 219 6.64 -33.02 -14.49
N PHE A 220 6.03 -32.72 -13.34
CA PHE A 220 4.58 -32.67 -13.15
C PHE A 220 3.82 -33.99 -13.44
N GLN A 221 4.47 -35.14 -13.28
CA GLN A 221 3.83 -36.46 -13.38
C GLN A 221 3.65 -37.16 -12.02
N HIS A 222 4.32 -36.69 -10.97
CA HIS A 222 4.02 -37.10 -9.60
C HIS A 222 2.66 -36.55 -9.18
N GLY A 223 1.76 -37.40 -8.69
CA GLY A 223 0.41 -37.02 -8.25
C GLY A 223 0.46 -36.03 -7.09
N ALA A 224 0.18 -34.76 -7.38
CA ALA A 224 0.22 -33.66 -6.42
C ALA A 224 -0.67 -32.50 -6.87
N ALA A 225 -1.05 -31.66 -5.91
CA ALA A 225 -1.68 -30.37 -6.15
C ALA A 225 -0.77 -29.26 -5.59
N PHE A 226 -0.38 -28.32 -6.43
CA PHE A 226 0.52 -27.22 -6.07
C PHE A 226 0.24 -25.99 -6.93
N LEU A 227 0.82 -24.86 -6.54
CA LEU A 227 0.70 -23.60 -7.26
C LEU A 227 2.05 -23.15 -7.82
N LEU A 228 2.04 -22.62 -9.04
CA LEU A 228 3.18 -22.05 -9.78
C LEU A 228 2.96 -20.55 -10.03
N ALA A 229 3.94 -19.89 -10.68
CA ALA A 229 3.84 -18.50 -11.13
C ALA A 229 3.47 -17.53 -9.98
N GLY A 230 4.24 -17.58 -8.89
CA GLY A 230 3.94 -16.79 -7.69
C GLY A 230 2.67 -17.23 -6.96
N GLY A 231 2.12 -18.41 -7.29
CA GLY A 231 0.86 -18.92 -6.74
C GLY A 231 -0.37 -18.61 -7.59
N THR A 232 -0.22 -18.04 -8.80
CA THR A 232 -1.35 -17.63 -9.66
C THR A 232 -1.88 -18.74 -10.57
N LEU A 233 -1.10 -19.82 -10.76
CA LEU A 233 -1.49 -20.99 -11.54
C LEU A 233 -1.57 -22.21 -10.63
N SER A 234 -2.75 -22.82 -10.50
CA SER A 234 -2.91 -24.09 -9.81
C SER A 234 -2.72 -25.23 -10.80
N VAL A 235 -1.91 -26.19 -10.40
CA VAL A 235 -1.64 -27.43 -11.11
C VAL A 235 -2.08 -28.60 -10.25
N SER A 236 -2.94 -29.46 -10.79
CA SER A 236 -3.23 -30.77 -10.21
C SER A 236 -2.86 -31.82 -11.24
N THR A 237 -1.82 -32.59 -10.95
CA THR A 237 -1.34 -33.65 -11.84
C THR A 237 -2.18 -34.90 -11.72
N ALA A 238 -2.70 -35.19 -10.51
CA ALA A 238 -3.61 -36.30 -10.25
C ALA A 238 -4.98 -36.11 -10.92
N ALA A 239 -5.55 -34.91 -10.87
CA ALA A 239 -6.79 -34.58 -11.56
C ALA A 239 -6.57 -34.12 -13.01
N THR A 240 -5.32 -33.94 -13.42
CA THR A 240 -4.94 -33.36 -14.70
C THR A 240 -5.63 -32.01 -14.96
N THR A 241 -5.61 -31.08 -14.01
CA THR A 241 -6.23 -29.75 -14.16
C THR A 241 -5.22 -28.62 -14.03
N LEU A 242 -5.43 -27.56 -14.83
CA LEU A 242 -4.72 -26.28 -14.71
C LEU A 242 -5.78 -25.19 -14.53
N LYS A 243 -5.62 -24.30 -13.54
CA LYS A 243 -6.60 -23.23 -13.28
C LYS A 243 -5.98 -21.99 -12.66
N THR A 244 -6.45 -20.82 -13.05
CA THR A 244 -6.19 -19.54 -12.36
C THR A 244 -7.32 -19.21 -11.39
N GLY A 245 -8.54 -19.71 -11.63
CA GLY A 245 -9.77 -19.41 -10.88
C GLY A 245 -9.75 -19.71 -9.37
N HIS A 246 -8.75 -20.44 -8.90
CA HIS A 246 -8.50 -20.59 -7.46
C HIS A 246 -8.13 -19.24 -6.79
N GLY A 247 -7.60 -18.30 -7.57
CA GLY A 247 -7.22 -16.96 -7.14
C GLY A 247 -8.39 -16.12 -6.62
N GLN A 248 -9.62 -16.36 -7.09
CA GLN A 248 -10.83 -15.71 -6.57
C GLN A 248 -11.14 -16.08 -5.11
N ASN A 249 -10.60 -17.20 -4.61
CA ASN A 249 -10.81 -17.66 -3.24
C ASN A 249 -9.49 -18.11 -2.60
N ILE A 250 -8.49 -17.22 -2.60
CA ILE A 250 -7.15 -17.47 -2.06
C ILE A 250 -7.21 -17.88 -0.59
N LYS A 251 -8.17 -17.38 0.19
CA LYS A 251 -8.36 -17.74 1.60
C LYS A 251 -8.58 -19.25 1.78
N ALA A 252 -9.44 -19.87 0.96
CA ALA A 252 -9.77 -21.30 1.07
C ALA A 252 -8.63 -22.25 0.67
N ASN A 253 -7.65 -21.82 -0.13
CA ASN A 253 -6.60 -22.68 -0.69
C ASN A 253 -5.38 -22.88 0.26
N SER A 254 -5.57 -22.98 1.58
CA SER A 254 -4.53 -22.87 2.63
C SER A 254 -3.44 -23.94 2.68
N THR A 255 -3.63 -25.06 2.00
CA THR A 255 -2.75 -26.23 2.18
C THR A 255 -1.95 -26.62 0.95
N ALA A 256 -2.19 -25.99 -0.21
CA ALA A 256 -1.44 -26.31 -1.43
C ALA A 256 0.00 -25.78 -1.35
N THR A 257 0.98 -26.62 -1.73
CA THR A 257 2.37 -26.18 -1.92
C THR A 257 2.41 -24.98 -2.86
N GLY A 258 3.13 -23.92 -2.50
CA GLY A 258 3.21 -22.69 -3.29
C GLY A 258 2.12 -21.65 -2.98
N ALA A 259 1.17 -21.93 -2.10
CA ALA A 259 0.10 -20.99 -1.76
C ALA A 259 0.48 -19.86 -0.78
N ALA A 260 1.57 -20.02 -0.02
CA ALA A 260 1.94 -19.08 1.04
C ALA A 260 2.15 -17.66 0.52
N LEU A 261 2.93 -17.49 -0.56
CA LEU A 261 3.30 -16.17 -1.09
C LEU A 261 2.08 -15.38 -1.57
N ILE A 262 1.20 -16.00 -2.39
CA ILE A 262 0.01 -15.32 -2.89
C ILE A 262 -0.99 -14.96 -1.79
N LYS A 263 -1.07 -15.77 -0.73
CA LYS A 263 -1.90 -15.47 0.46
C LYS A 263 -1.36 -14.30 1.25
N GLN A 264 -0.05 -14.27 1.47
CA GLN A 264 0.62 -13.19 2.18
C GLN A 264 0.51 -11.88 1.39
N ALA A 265 0.72 -11.92 0.08
CA ALA A 265 0.54 -10.76 -0.79
C ALA A 265 -0.91 -10.27 -0.76
N HIS A 266 -1.89 -11.16 -0.93
CA HIS A 266 -3.30 -10.81 -0.86
C HIS A 266 -3.68 -10.17 0.48
N SER A 267 -3.32 -10.81 1.59
CA SER A 267 -3.71 -10.37 2.93
C SER A 267 -3.06 -9.03 3.29
N ALA A 268 -1.76 -8.88 3.04
CA ALA A 268 -1.03 -7.66 3.35
C ALA A 268 -1.48 -6.48 2.46
N THR A 269 -1.70 -6.72 1.16
CA THR A 269 -2.24 -5.70 0.25
C THR A 269 -3.65 -5.30 0.65
N LEU A 270 -4.53 -6.25 0.99
CA LEU A 270 -5.87 -5.92 1.46
C LEU A 270 -5.84 -5.08 2.75
N GLU A 271 -4.97 -5.44 3.70
CA GLU A 271 -4.82 -4.70 4.95
C GLU A 271 -4.26 -3.28 4.72
N LEU A 272 -3.30 -3.13 3.81
CA LEU A 272 -2.81 -1.83 3.38
C LEU A 272 -3.94 -0.99 2.78
N LEU A 273 -4.76 -1.57 1.90
CA LEU A 273 -5.83 -0.85 1.21
C LEU A 273 -6.95 -0.39 2.14
N LYS A 274 -7.20 -1.10 3.26
CA LYS A 274 -8.16 -0.67 4.30
C LYS A 274 -7.74 0.61 5.02
N HIS A 275 -6.46 0.95 5.05
CA HIS A 275 -6.02 2.19 5.69
C HIS A 275 -6.48 3.37 4.85
N ALA A 276 -7.30 4.26 5.42
CA ALA A 276 -7.74 5.46 4.72
C ALA A 276 -6.55 6.40 4.45
N THR A 277 -6.57 7.07 3.30
CA THR A 277 -5.70 8.22 3.05
C THR A 277 -6.38 9.45 3.64
N THR A 278 -5.66 10.21 4.46
CA THR A 278 -6.21 11.43 5.07
C THR A 278 -5.73 12.66 4.30
N GLU A 279 -6.65 13.58 3.99
CA GLU A 279 -6.31 14.89 3.44
C GLU A 279 -5.62 15.73 4.50
N ALA A 280 -4.28 15.74 4.48
CA ALA A 280 -3.44 16.31 5.53
C ALA A 280 -3.74 17.79 5.81
N GLU A 281 -4.01 18.59 4.77
CA GLU A 281 -4.17 20.05 4.86
C GLU A 281 -5.21 20.49 5.90
N HIS A 282 -6.25 19.70 6.10
CA HIS A 282 -7.37 20.07 6.97
C HIS A 282 -7.38 19.35 8.32
N VAL A 283 -6.47 18.41 8.57
CA VAL A 283 -6.49 17.57 9.80
C VAL A 283 -6.44 18.42 11.07
N GLY A 284 -5.52 19.38 11.15
CA GLY A 284 -5.38 20.25 12.34
C GLY A 284 -6.62 21.12 12.58
N LYS A 285 -7.17 21.72 11.51
CA LYS A 285 -8.40 22.52 11.57
C LYS A 285 -9.61 21.67 11.97
N ASN A 286 -9.76 20.49 11.38
CA ASN A 286 -10.86 19.57 11.65
C ASN A 286 -10.81 19.05 13.09
N LYS A 287 -9.61 18.72 13.61
CA LYS A 287 -9.46 18.31 15.01
C LYS A 287 -9.79 19.45 15.98
N ALA A 288 -9.36 20.69 15.68
CA ALA A 288 -9.75 21.84 16.48
C ALA A 288 -11.26 22.10 16.46
N LYS A 289 -11.93 21.85 15.33
CA LYS A 289 -13.40 21.91 15.21
C LYS A 289 -14.07 20.86 16.09
N GLU A 290 -13.61 19.62 16.02
CA GLU A 290 -14.11 18.50 16.83
C GLU A 290 -14.00 18.81 18.32
N LEU A 291 -12.83 19.27 18.78
CA LEU A 291 -12.59 19.67 20.17
C LEU A 291 -13.50 20.84 20.60
N ALA A 292 -13.72 21.82 19.73
CA ALA A 292 -14.58 22.96 20.03
C ALA A 292 -16.06 22.56 20.18
N SER A 293 -16.50 21.51 19.48
CA SER A 293 -17.86 20.96 19.59
C SER A 293 -18.01 19.90 20.69
N ASP A 294 -16.92 19.38 21.24
CA ASP A 294 -16.95 18.34 22.26
C ASP A 294 -17.28 18.91 23.65
N SER A 295 -18.41 18.48 24.20
CA SER A 295 -18.84 18.85 25.56
C SER A 295 -17.87 18.38 26.65
N HIS A 296 -17.12 17.29 26.44
CA HIS A 296 -16.14 16.77 27.40
C HIS A 296 -14.82 17.56 27.38
N PHE A 297 -14.46 18.17 26.25
CA PHE A 297 -13.26 19.00 26.17
C PHE A 297 -13.31 20.17 27.17
N ALA A 298 -14.45 20.86 27.27
CA ALA A 298 -14.64 21.95 28.24
C ALA A 298 -14.45 21.49 29.69
N ALA A 299 -14.95 20.31 30.06
CA ALA A 299 -14.75 19.72 31.38
C ALA A 299 -13.26 19.41 31.65
N THR A 300 -12.51 19.03 30.62
CA THR A 300 -11.07 18.75 30.73
C THR A 300 -10.26 20.02 30.96
N VAL A 301 -10.70 21.16 30.41
CA VAL A 301 -10.11 22.49 30.63
C VAL A 301 -10.28 22.96 32.09
N VAL A 302 -11.37 22.58 32.77
CA VAL A 302 -11.64 22.98 34.18
C VAL A 302 -10.48 22.65 35.11
N LYS A 303 -9.88 21.45 34.96
CA LYS A 303 -8.72 21.05 35.78
C LYS A 303 -7.53 21.99 35.58
N LYS A 304 -7.29 22.41 34.33
CA LYS A 304 -6.21 23.37 34.00
C LYS A 304 -6.53 24.77 34.56
N LEU A 305 -7.79 25.22 34.49
CA LEU A 305 -8.21 26.52 35.03
C LEU A 305 -8.01 26.60 36.55
N LYS A 306 -8.33 25.52 37.27
CA LYS A 306 -8.07 25.42 38.72
C LYS A 306 -6.58 25.46 39.04
N LEU A 307 -5.73 24.81 38.24
CA LEU A 307 -4.28 24.81 38.44
C LEU A 307 -3.65 26.21 38.34
N ILE A 308 -4.23 27.11 37.53
CA ILE A 308 -3.78 28.52 37.45
C ILE A 308 -4.43 29.44 38.49
N GLY A 309 -5.15 28.88 39.47
CA GLY A 309 -5.74 29.61 40.58
C GLY A 309 -7.11 30.24 40.29
N MET A 310 -7.77 29.87 39.19
CA MET A 310 -9.13 30.35 38.91
C MET A 310 -10.13 29.79 39.92
N LYS A 311 -10.82 30.69 40.65
CA LYS A 311 -11.82 30.32 41.67
C LYS A 311 -13.16 29.97 41.03
N GLY A 312 -13.82 28.93 41.53
CA GLY A 312 -15.15 28.53 41.09
C GLY A 312 -15.44 27.04 41.34
N SER A 313 -16.71 26.65 41.32
CA SER A 313 -17.09 25.23 41.24
C SER A 313 -16.74 24.67 39.85
N ASP A 314 -16.74 23.34 39.71
CA ASP A 314 -16.55 22.70 38.40
C ASP A 314 -17.59 23.18 37.38
N SER A 315 -18.87 23.28 37.79
CA SER A 315 -19.95 23.74 36.92
C SER A 315 -19.76 25.19 36.45
N THR A 316 -19.30 26.09 37.32
CA THR A 316 -19.05 27.49 36.95
C THR A 316 -17.87 27.60 35.98
N LEU A 317 -16.78 26.85 36.23
CA LEU A 317 -15.60 26.88 35.37
C LEU A 317 -15.85 26.20 34.02
N GLU A 318 -16.68 25.16 33.98
CA GLU A 318 -17.09 24.52 32.73
C GLU A 318 -17.95 25.44 31.88
N ALA A 319 -18.92 26.14 32.48
CA ALA A 319 -19.73 27.14 31.79
C ALA A 319 -18.86 28.29 31.24
N TYR A 320 -17.86 28.72 32.01
CA TYR A 320 -16.86 29.69 31.57
C TYR A 320 -16.08 29.16 30.35
N ALA A 321 -15.53 27.94 30.42
CA ALA A 321 -14.78 27.32 29.33
C ALA A 321 -15.63 27.21 28.05
N LYS A 322 -16.88 26.74 28.16
CA LYS A 322 -17.85 26.68 27.05
C LYS A 322 -18.08 28.05 26.43
N SER A 323 -18.34 29.08 27.25
CA SER A 323 -18.54 30.45 26.74
C SER A 323 -17.33 30.97 25.97
N LYS A 324 -16.12 30.68 26.44
CA LYS A 324 -14.88 31.09 25.77
C LYS A 324 -14.61 30.29 24.49
N ILE A 325 -14.84 28.97 24.49
CA ILE A 325 -14.76 28.14 23.27
C ILE A 325 -15.75 28.65 22.22
N LYS A 326 -16.97 29.03 22.61
CA LYS A 326 -17.96 29.66 21.74
C LYS A 326 -17.45 30.97 21.14
N SER A 327 -16.84 31.81 21.97
CA SER A 327 -16.29 33.10 21.51
C SER A 327 -15.15 32.91 20.51
N LEU A 328 -14.22 32.00 20.81
CA LEU A 328 -12.99 31.77 20.06
C LEU A 328 -13.23 30.99 18.76
N LEU A 329 -14.11 29.98 18.80
CA LEU A 329 -14.25 28.96 17.74
C LEU A 329 -15.70 28.65 17.37
N ALA A 330 -16.67 29.45 17.85
CA ALA A 330 -18.10 29.26 17.57
C ALA A 330 -18.63 27.86 17.93
N ASP A 331 -18.07 27.21 18.95
CA ASP A 331 -18.40 25.84 19.37
C ASP A 331 -18.30 24.81 18.21
N GLY A 332 -17.44 25.08 17.22
CA GLY A 332 -17.34 24.28 16.01
C GLY A 332 -18.55 24.35 15.06
N GLY A 333 -19.49 25.28 15.30
CA GLY A 333 -20.68 25.50 14.49
C GLY A 333 -20.40 26.17 13.13
N GLU A 334 -21.44 26.72 12.50
CA GLU A 334 -21.39 27.27 11.14
C GLU A 334 -20.31 28.36 10.96
N ASN A 335 -20.07 29.16 12.01
CA ASN A 335 -19.08 30.25 12.00
C ASN A 335 -17.65 29.80 12.39
N PHE A 336 -17.40 28.49 12.57
CA PHE A 336 -16.07 28.00 12.93
C PHE A 336 -15.01 28.40 11.92
N GLY A 337 -15.31 28.32 10.61
CA GLY A 337 -14.34 28.59 9.56
C GLY A 337 -13.77 30.02 9.61
N SER A 338 -14.64 31.02 9.82
CA SER A 338 -14.23 32.41 9.95
C SER A 338 -13.49 32.68 11.26
N LYS A 339 -13.99 32.14 12.37
CA LYS A 339 -13.35 32.22 13.69
C LYS A 339 -11.95 31.60 13.71
N TRP A 340 -11.81 30.43 13.11
CA TRP A 340 -10.53 29.75 12.92
C TRP A 340 -9.54 30.63 12.15
N GLN A 341 -9.97 31.22 11.02
CA GLN A 341 -9.10 32.09 10.23
C GLN A 341 -8.68 33.33 11.02
N THR A 342 -9.60 33.98 11.72
CA THR A 342 -9.27 35.11 12.62
C THR A 342 -8.25 34.69 13.67
N LEU A 343 -8.43 33.52 14.27
CA LEU A 343 -7.56 33.01 15.31
C LEU A 343 -6.12 32.77 14.81
N ILE A 344 -5.94 32.10 13.67
CA ILE A 344 -4.61 31.85 13.11
C ILE A 344 -3.97 33.09 12.47
N ASP A 345 -4.75 34.13 12.19
CA ASP A 345 -4.22 35.41 11.72
C ASP A 345 -3.83 36.38 12.85
N THR A 346 -3.99 35.95 14.11
CA THR A 346 -3.54 36.71 15.28
C THR A 346 -2.05 37.06 15.15
N PRO A 347 -1.67 38.34 15.33
CA PRO A 347 -0.27 38.73 15.40
C PRO A 347 0.44 38.09 16.58
N ILE A 348 1.57 37.45 16.32
CA ILE A 348 2.48 36.85 17.29
C ILE A 348 3.87 37.46 17.11
N TYR A 349 4.70 37.43 18.14
CA TYR A 349 6.10 37.86 18.03
C TYR A 349 6.88 36.96 17.04
N ASP A 350 7.66 37.57 16.15
CA ASP A 350 8.32 36.85 15.04
C ASP A 350 9.56 36.06 15.44
N GLY A 351 10.14 36.34 16.63
CA GLY A 351 11.32 35.66 17.15
C GLY A 351 12.57 35.73 16.26
N LYS A 352 12.61 36.65 15.28
CA LYS A 352 13.66 36.73 14.24
C LYS A 352 14.55 37.95 14.36
N SER A 353 14.15 38.97 15.12
CA SER A 353 14.95 40.16 15.33
C SER A 353 15.01 40.60 16.79
N GLU A 354 16.06 41.33 17.14
CA GLU A 354 16.19 42.01 18.44
C GLU A 354 15.11 43.08 18.65
N GLU A 355 14.50 43.58 17.56
CA GLU A 355 13.33 44.45 17.62
C GLU A 355 12.03 43.63 17.76
N VAL A 356 11.07 44.16 18.52
CA VAL A 356 9.73 43.57 18.65
C VAL A 356 8.96 43.72 17.33
N LYS A 357 9.00 42.68 16.51
CA LYS A 357 8.22 42.57 15.27
C LYS A 357 7.19 41.45 15.39
N THR A 358 6.04 41.65 14.74
CA THR A 358 4.95 40.67 14.76
C THR A 358 4.70 40.09 13.38
N GLU A 359 4.36 38.82 13.32
CA GLU A 359 3.85 38.13 12.14
C GLU A 359 2.54 37.40 12.47
N LYS A 360 1.78 36.99 11.45
CA LYS A 360 0.57 36.18 11.67
C LYS A 360 0.96 34.78 12.11
N ALA A 361 0.25 34.16 13.05
CA ALA A 361 0.52 32.76 13.42
C ALA A 361 0.41 31.79 12.21
N SER A 362 -0.41 32.12 11.21
CA SER A 362 -0.54 31.39 9.96
C SER A 362 0.78 31.28 9.16
N SER A 363 1.77 32.16 9.41
CA SER A 363 3.12 32.08 8.81
C SER A 363 4.00 30.96 9.39
N ILE A 364 3.60 30.32 10.50
CA ILE A 364 4.31 29.16 11.04
C ILE A 364 4.08 27.98 10.09
N THR A 365 5.13 27.57 9.38
CA THR A 365 5.09 26.49 8.38
C THR A 365 5.92 25.27 8.73
N SER A 366 6.67 25.28 9.85
CA SER A 366 7.50 24.15 10.24
C SER A 366 7.79 24.12 11.73
N THR A 367 7.88 22.90 12.29
CA THR A 367 8.32 22.62 13.66
C THR A 367 9.76 23.02 13.94
N LYS A 368 10.63 23.13 12.91
CA LYS A 368 12.02 23.61 13.08
C LYS A 368 12.13 25.10 13.42
N ARG A 369 11.12 25.91 13.10
CA ARG A 369 11.14 27.37 13.34
C ARG A 369 10.69 27.77 14.74
N ALA A 370 10.03 26.88 15.47
CA ALA A 370 9.54 27.15 16.81
C ALA A 370 10.40 26.39 17.83
N ASN A 371 11.51 26.99 18.26
CA ASN A 371 12.17 26.54 19.47
C ASN A 371 11.15 26.66 20.64
N PRO A 372 10.77 25.57 21.34
CA PRO A 372 9.76 25.63 22.40
C PRO A 372 10.17 26.51 23.59
N ILE A 373 11.44 26.89 23.68
CA ILE A 373 12.01 27.65 24.79
C ILE A 373 11.98 29.17 24.53
N GLY A 374 11.83 29.62 23.28
CA GLY A 374 11.86 31.06 22.93
C GLY A 374 10.50 31.76 22.89
N VAL A 375 9.40 31.00 22.84
CA VAL A 375 8.02 31.54 22.75
C VAL A 375 7.27 31.42 24.09
N VAL A 376 7.88 30.78 25.09
CA VAL A 376 7.32 30.62 26.42
C VAL A 376 7.91 31.73 27.31
N LEU A 377 7.10 32.77 27.53
CA LEU A 377 7.27 33.93 28.42
C LEU A 377 7.95 35.16 27.80
N PRO A 378 7.20 36.21 27.40
CA PRO A 378 7.68 37.55 27.67
C PRO A 378 7.73 37.72 29.19
N ASP A 379 8.89 38.12 29.71
CA ASP A 379 9.06 38.60 31.09
C ASP A 379 7.89 39.52 31.44
N ARG A 380 7.06 39.10 32.43
CA ARG A 380 6.19 40.07 33.09
C ARG A 380 7.11 41.07 33.77
N PRO A 381 6.96 42.39 33.52
CA PRO A 381 7.68 43.37 34.31
C PRO A 381 7.28 43.17 35.76
N GLN A 382 8.26 42.83 36.60
CA GLN A 382 8.08 42.93 38.04
C GLN A 382 8.03 44.41 38.38
N ASP A 383 6.82 44.89 38.68
CA ASP A 383 6.63 46.19 39.32
C ASP A 383 7.47 46.21 40.60
N LYS A 384 8.41 47.16 40.64
CA LYS A 384 9.15 47.51 41.86
C LYS A 384 8.16 48.14 42.84
N ILE A 385 8.01 47.53 44.01
CA ILE A 385 7.61 48.21 45.25
C ILE A 385 8.86 48.39 46.09
#